data_AF-A0A7T0KNC8-F1
#
_entry.id   AF-A0A7T0KNC8-F1
#
_cell.length_a   1.000
_cell.length_b   1.000
_cell.length_c   1.000
_cell.angle_alpha   90.00
_cell.angle_beta   90.00
_cell.angle_gamma   90.00
#
_symmetry.space_group_name_H-M   'P 1'
#
loop_
_entity.id
_entity.type
_entity.pdbx_description
1 polymer ?
#
loop_
_entity_poly.entity_id
_entity_poly.type
_entity_poly.pdbx_seq_one_letter_code
_entity_poly.pdbx_strand_id
1 'polypeptide(L)'
;MTPKLEQGSLDDDYPVNDQSDPDFNVGGVKRILPDELQFEQIVSYMEATYPRPSDPEDVDRYLALLPDRLTHAAMLMLGSAVDHTMPGVAYPKTVGVEDTEFGTLFRPARETGVWAVSYAPLGEKAREFAWQPEVAGAAELAGALIVDVDKPEALEPAIAYARAQGASEVAAWLLYENVPTTADRTILTFPDNTDDVSPNVLVQTPAEYHSTGEISTPAEARRRIRDTAQFLSAGPDR
;
A
#
# COMPACT_ATOMS: atom_id res chain seq x y z
N MET A 1 -22.99 3.46 26.04
CA MET A 1 -22.09 3.21 24.89
C MET A 1 -22.99 2.80 23.73
N THR A 2 -23.03 3.60 22.67
CA THR A 2 -23.65 3.17 21.41
C THR A 2 -22.83 1.99 20.87
N PRO A 3 -23.45 0.89 20.43
CA PRO A 3 -22.70 -0.20 19.80
C PRO A 3 -21.89 0.36 18.62
N LYS A 4 -20.67 -0.15 18.42
CA LYS A 4 -19.94 0.13 17.17
C LYS A 4 -20.81 -0.37 16.01
N LEU A 5 -20.89 0.42 14.94
CA LEU A 5 -21.58 -0.02 13.73
C LEU A 5 -20.88 -1.26 13.19
N GLU A 6 -21.66 -2.27 12.85
CA GLU A 6 -21.18 -3.47 12.17
C GLU A 6 -21.14 -3.23 10.66
N GLN A 7 -20.28 -3.97 9.95
CA GLN A 7 -20.26 -3.95 8.49
C GLN A 7 -21.54 -4.58 7.94
N GLY A 8 -22.17 -3.93 6.98
CA GLY A 8 -23.37 -4.44 6.32
C GLY A 8 -23.06 -5.48 5.23
N SER A 9 -24.12 -6.14 4.73
CA SER A 9 -24.06 -7.05 3.58
C SER A 9 -24.22 -6.26 2.28
N LEU A 10 -23.73 -6.78 1.15
CA LEU A 10 -24.02 -6.24 -0.19
C LEU A 10 -25.51 -6.34 -0.57
N ASP A 11 -26.26 -7.26 0.06
CA ASP A 11 -27.70 -7.43 -0.17
C ASP A 11 -28.59 -6.41 0.56
N ASP A 12 -27.98 -5.52 1.35
CA ASP A 12 -28.70 -4.48 2.07
C ASP A 12 -29.09 -3.31 1.15
N ASP A 13 -30.12 -2.56 1.55
CA ASP A 13 -30.55 -1.35 0.86
C ASP A 13 -29.61 -0.18 1.21
N TYR A 14 -28.80 0.24 0.26
CA TYR A 14 -27.91 1.40 0.37
C TYR A 14 -28.32 2.52 -0.58
N PRO A 15 -28.18 3.79 -0.16
CA PRO A 15 -28.36 4.93 -1.05
C PRO A 15 -27.46 4.84 -2.29
N VAL A 16 -27.96 5.35 -3.41
CA VAL A 16 -27.20 5.43 -4.65
C VAL A 16 -25.98 6.33 -4.42
N ASN A 17 -24.82 5.87 -4.87
CA ASN A 17 -23.56 6.61 -4.79
C ASN A 17 -23.44 7.66 -5.91
N ASP A 18 -24.40 8.58 -5.97
CA ASP A 18 -24.42 9.72 -6.89
C ASP A 18 -24.56 11.01 -6.06
N GLN A 19 -23.52 11.86 -6.08
CA GLN A 19 -23.52 13.12 -5.32
C GLN A 19 -24.57 14.13 -5.80
N SER A 20 -25.15 13.92 -6.98
CA SER A 20 -26.26 14.74 -7.49
C SER A 20 -27.64 14.25 -7.02
N ASP A 21 -27.71 13.07 -6.41
CA ASP A 21 -28.95 12.50 -5.89
C ASP A 21 -29.38 13.24 -4.59
N PRO A 22 -30.61 13.75 -4.49
CA PRO A 22 -31.11 14.40 -3.27
C PRO A 22 -31.15 13.46 -2.04
N ASP A 23 -31.17 12.14 -2.24
CA ASP A 23 -31.13 11.13 -1.20
C ASP A 23 -29.70 10.58 -0.95
N PHE A 24 -28.67 11.24 -1.50
CA PHE A 24 -27.27 10.90 -1.23
C PHE A 24 -26.96 10.99 0.27
N ASN A 25 -26.30 9.97 0.80
CA ASN A 25 -25.85 9.93 2.19
C ASN A 25 -24.36 9.58 2.27
N VAL A 26 -23.69 10.21 3.23
CA VAL A 26 -22.31 9.92 3.62
C VAL A 26 -22.29 8.72 4.56
N GLY A 27 -21.44 7.75 4.25
CA GLY A 27 -21.27 6.52 5.01
C GLY A 27 -22.50 5.62 4.98
N GLY A 28 -22.42 4.51 5.71
CA GLY A 28 -23.58 3.63 5.83
C GLY A 28 -24.56 4.14 6.89
N VAL A 29 -25.81 4.34 6.47
CA VAL A 29 -26.89 4.75 7.37
C VAL A 29 -27.31 3.51 8.19
N LYS A 30 -27.04 3.52 9.51
CA LYS A 30 -27.30 2.43 10.50
C LYS A 30 -26.29 1.28 10.55
N ARG A 31 -25.36 1.15 9.60
CA ARG A 31 -24.29 0.13 9.51
C ARG A 31 -23.12 0.67 8.70
N ILE A 32 -21.92 0.08 8.73
CA ILE A 32 -20.82 0.49 7.83
C ILE A 32 -21.06 -0.12 6.44
N LEU A 33 -20.71 0.59 5.37
CA LEU A 33 -20.78 0.04 4.01
C LEU A 33 -19.86 -1.19 3.86
N PRO A 34 -20.21 -2.19 3.03
CA PRO A 34 -19.29 -3.21 2.53
C PRO A 34 -18.04 -2.57 1.90
N ASP A 35 -16.89 -3.25 1.93
CA ASP A 35 -15.62 -2.66 1.47
C ASP A 35 -15.65 -2.24 -0.01
N GLU A 36 -16.34 -3.01 -0.85
CA GLU A 36 -16.59 -2.68 -2.26
C GLU A 36 -17.36 -1.36 -2.41
N LEU A 37 -18.44 -1.15 -1.65
CA LEU A 37 -19.23 0.09 -1.71
C LEU A 37 -18.51 1.27 -1.06
N GLN A 38 -17.68 1.04 -0.03
CA GLN A 38 -16.79 2.08 0.49
C GLN A 38 -15.80 2.54 -0.60
N PHE A 39 -15.22 1.59 -1.33
CA PHE A 39 -14.30 1.88 -2.42
C PHE A 39 -14.97 2.69 -3.54
N GLU A 40 -16.15 2.27 -4.01
CA GLU A 40 -16.92 3.02 -5.01
C GLU A 40 -17.18 4.46 -4.57
N GLN A 41 -17.49 4.68 -3.30
CA GLN A 41 -17.76 6.01 -2.76
C GLN A 41 -16.51 6.90 -2.74
N ILE A 42 -15.34 6.33 -2.42
CA ILE A 42 -14.07 7.06 -2.49
C ILE A 42 -13.69 7.39 -3.92
N VAL A 43 -13.80 6.43 -4.85
CA VAL A 43 -13.46 6.65 -6.26
C VAL A 43 -14.31 7.77 -6.84
N SER A 44 -15.63 7.73 -6.65
CA SER A 44 -16.56 8.76 -7.10
C SER A 44 -16.16 10.16 -6.60
N TYR A 45 -15.82 10.29 -5.32
CA TYR A 45 -15.39 11.57 -4.75
C TYR A 45 -14.03 12.04 -5.30
N MET A 46 -13.07 11.13 -5.41
CA MET A 46 -11.71 11.43 -5.88
C MET A 46 -11.72 11.88 -7.34
N GLU A 47 -12.46 11.18 -8.21
CA GLU A 47 -12.57 11.55 -9.64
C GLU A 47 -13.25 12.91 -9.83
N ALA A 48 -14.26 13.22 -9.02
CA ALA A 48 -14.96 14.50 -9.08
C ALA A 48 -14.12 15.67 -8.55
N THR A 49 -13.30 15.45 -7.52
CA THR A 49 -12.65 16.53 -6.76
C THR A 49 -11.17 16.71 -7.10
N TYR A 50 -10.49 15.61 -7.42
CA TYR A 50 -9.05 15.57 -7.66
C TYR A 50 -8.76 14.80 -8.96
N PRO A 51 -9.10 15.36 -10.14
CA PRO A 51 -8.86 14.70 -11.41
C PRO A 51 -7.35 14.41 -11.57
N ARG A 52 -7.02 13.18 -11.98
CA ARG A 52 -5.64 12.76 -12.20
C ARG A 52 -5.03 13.56 -13.35
N PRO A 53 -3.88 14.23 -13.16
CA PRO A 53 -3.20 14.95 -14.22
C PRO A 53 -2.53 13.99 -15.22
N SER A 54 -2.12 14.53 -16.38
CA SER A 54 -1.41 13.78 -17.42
C SER A 54 0.08 14.14 -17.54
N ASP A 55 0.48 15.32 -17.08
CA ASP A 55 1.89 15.74 -17.10
C ASP A 55 2.70 14.97 -16.04
N PRO A 56 3.88 14.41 -16.35
CA PRO A 56 4.64 13.60 -15.39
C PRO A 56 4.99 14.30 -14.07
N GLU A 57 5.33 15.60 -14.08
CA GLU A 57 5.66 16.32 -12.85
C GLU A 57 4.41 16.53 -11.99
N ASP A 58 3.28 16.80 -12.64
CA ASP A 58 1.99 16.91 -11.97
C ASP A 58 1.49 15.57 -11.45
N VAL A 59 1.76 14.46 -12.15
CA VAL A 59 1.45 13.10 -11.69
C VAL A 59 2.26 12.77 -10.44
N ASP A 60 3.56 13.04 -10.43
CA ASP A 60 4.41 12.81 -9.25
C ASP A 60 3.87 13.55 -8.01
N ARG A 61 3.55 14.85 -8.18
CA ARG A 61 2.91 15.65 -7.12
C ARG A 61 1.53 15.14 -6.75
N TYR A 62 0.72 14.70 -7.71
CA TYR A 62 -0.61 14.18 -7.46
C TYR A 62 -0.56 12.93 -6.58
N LEU A 63 0.31 11.98 -6.92
CA LEU A 63 0.51 10.72 -6.19
C LEU A 63 1.09 10.97 -4.80
N ALA A 64 2.05 11.90 -4.66
CA ALA A 64 2.60 12.29 -3.35
C ALA A 64 1.53 12.79 -2.37
N LEU A 65 0.47 13.44 -2.88
CA LEU A 65 -0.63 13.99 -2.07
C LEU A 65 -1.79 13.01 -1.87
N LEU A 66 -1.77 11.84 -2.53
CA LEU A 66 -2.87 10.87 -2.44
C LEU A 66 -3.13 10.37 -1.02
N PRO A 67 -2.12 10.01 -0.20
CA PRO A 67 -2.38 9.51 1.16
C PRO A 67 -3.23 10.47 1.99
N ASP A 68 -2.95 11.76 1.94
CA ASP A 68 -3.72 12.81 2.60
C ASP A 68 -5.13 12.95 2.01
N ARG A 69 -5.23 13.01 0.68
CA ARG A 69 -6.51 13.18 -0.02
C ARG A 69 -7.44 12.01 0.21
N LEU A 70 -6.93 10.78 0.17
CA LEU A 70 -7.69 9.56 0.43
C LEU A 70 -8.14 9.47 1.89
N THR A 71 -7.28 9.86 2.82
CA THR A 71 -7.65 9.93 4.25
C THR A 71 -8.76 10.96 4.46
N HIS A 72 -8.64 12.14 3.86
CA HIS A 72 -9.65 13.19 3.95
C HIS A 72 -10.97 12.76 3.28
N ALA A 73 -10.90 12.18 2.07
CA ALA A 73 -12.05 11.63 1.37
C ALA A 73 -12.74 10.56 2.22
N ALA A 74 -11.99 9.66 2.85
CA ALA A 74 -12.54 8.63 3.72
C ALA A 74 -13.27 9.21 4.93
N MET A 75 -12.71 10.23 5.58
CA MET A 75 -13.37 10.94 6.66
C MET A 75 -14.68 11.62 6.23
N LEU A 76 -14.69 12.22 5.03
CA LEU A 76 -15.85 12.92 4.48
C LEU A 76 -16.93 11.98 3.96
N MET A 77 -16.54 10.87 3.32
CA MET A 77 -17.45 10.03 2.53
C MET A 77 -17.89 8.79 3.28
N LEU A 78 -17.07 8.23 4.17
CA LEU A 78 -17.39 7.02 4.92
C LEU A 78 -17.85 7.33 6.35
N GLY A 79 -17.68 8.58 6.78
CA GLY A 79 -18.05 9.07 8.10
C GLY A 79 -17.10 8.62 9.22
N SER A 80 -17.33 9.10 10.43
CA SER A 80 -16.41 8.94 11.58
C SER A 80 -16.40 7.56 12.24
N ALA A 81 -17.30 6.65 11.82
CA ALA A 81 -17.41 5.31 12.40
C ALA A 81 -16.29 4.35 11.95
N VAL A 82 -15.54 4.72 10.91
CA VAL A 82 -14.48 3.90 10.30
C VAL A 82 -13.10 4.42 10.73
N ASP A 83 -12.10 3.53 10.78
CA ASP A 83 -10.72 3.89 11.11
C ASP A 83 -9.99 4.49 9.90
N HIS A 84 -9.78 5.81 9.97
CA HIS A 84 -9.11 6.61 8.93
C HIS A 84 -7.62 6.81 9.18
N THR A 85 -6.98 6.02 10.04
CA THR A 85 -5.55 6.16 10.29
C THR A 85 -4.77 6.08 8.98
N MET A 86 -4.00 7.11 8.64
CA MET A 86 -3.23 7.14 7.40
C MET A 86 -2.26 5.94 7.35
N PRO A 87 -2.18 5.19 6.24
CA PRO A 87 -1.39 3.96 6.16
C PRO A 87 0.09 4.18 6.51
N GLY A 88 0.68 5.25 5.96
CA GLY A 88 2.08 5.63 6.16
C GLY A 88 2.46 6.09 7.58
N VAL A 89 1.51 6.21 8.50
CA VAL A 89 1.79 6.58 9.91
C VAL A 89 1.32 5.54 10.92
N ALA A 90 0.52 4.56 10.49
CA ALA A 90 -0.07 3.57 11.38
C ALA A 90 1.00 2.68 12.06
N TYR A 91 2.07 2.39 11.31
CA TYR A 91 3.04 1.33 11.62
C TYR A 91 4.48 1.80 11.85
N PRO A 92 5.06 2.78 11.12
CA PRO A 92 6.50 3.14 11.17
C PRO A 92 7.06 3.71 12.49
N LYS A 93 6.38 3.55 13.63
CA LYS A 93 6.56 4.34 14.87
C LYS A 93 8.02 4.55 15.30
N THR A 94 8.85 3.53 15.15
CA THR A 94 10.25 3.51 15.62
C THR A 94 11.25 3.09 14.55
N VAL A 95 10.84 3.10 13.27
CA VAL A 95 11.72 2.70 12.17
C VAL A 95 12.87 3.70 12.02
N GLY A 96 14.10 3.20 11.92
CA GLY A 96 15.26 3.98 11.52
C GLY A 96 15.29 4.16 10.01
N VAL A 97 15.79 5.31 9.55
CA VAL A 97 15.97 5.62 8.14
C VAL A 97 17.43 6.01 7.91
N GLU A 98 18.07 5.36 6.97
CA GLU A 98 19.48 5.55 6.61
C GLU A 98 19.62 5.58 5.09
N ASP A 99 20.57 6.36 4.55
CA ASP A 99 20.88 6.33 3.13
C ASP A 99 21.97 5.29 2.84
N THR A 100 21.81 4.56 1.73
CA THR A 100 22.81 3.65 1.18
C THR A 100 23.19 4.09 -0.23
N GLU A 101 24.22 3.48 -0.82
CA GLU A 101 24.57 3.74 -2.23
C GLU A 101 23.50 3.29 -3.23
N PHE A 102 22.53 2.47 -2.80
CA PHE A 102 21.45 1.93 -3.63
C PHE A 102 20.10 2.64 -3.42
N GLY A 103 19.95 3.38 -2.32
CA GLY A 103 18.68 3.99 -1.93
C GLY A 103 18.47 4.02 -0.42
N THR A 104 17.23 4.22 0.02
CA THR A 104 16.86 4.43 1.42
C THR A 104 16.68 3.09 2.14
N LEU A 105 17.41 2.88 3.24
CA LEU A 105 17.29 1.73 4.13
C LEU A 105 16.37 2.04 5.31
N PHE A 106 15.35 1.21 5.47
CA PHE A 106 14.43 1.20 6.61
C PHE A 106 14.85 0.10 7.59
N ARG A 107 15.19 0.50 8.82
CA ARG A 107 15.62 -0.39 9.91
C ARG A 107 14.52 -0.53 10.96
N PRO A 108 13.94 -1.72 11.17
CA PRO A 108 12.92 -1.92 12.19
C PRO A 108 13.52 -1.92 13.59
N ALA A 109 12.69 -1.66 14.60
CA ALA A 109 13.13 -1.69 16.01
C ALA A 109 13.59 -3.09 16.48
N ARG A 110 13.15 -4.16 15.80
CA ARG A 110 13.56 -5.54 16.06
C ARG A 110 13.80 -6.27 14.74
N GLU A 111 15.03 -6.69 14.52
CA GLU A 111 15.44 -7.36 13.29
C GLU A 111 15.26 -8.88 13.37
N THR A 112 14.78 -9.48 12.28
CA THR A 112 14.59 -10.94 12.14
C THR A 112 15.69 -11.61 11.33
N GLY A 113 16.53 -10.83 10.63
CA GLY A 113 17.51 -11.32 9.66
C GLY A 113 16.98 -11.42 8.22
N VAL A 114 15.67 -11.25 8.02
CA VAL A 114 15.04 -11.12 6.69
C VAL A 114 15.28 -9.72 6.13
N TRP A 115 15.61 -9.67 4.85
CA TRP A 115 15.73 -8.44 4.09
C TRP A 115 14.69 -8.38 2.97
N ALA A 116 14.33 -7.17 2.55
CA ALA A 116 13.68 -6.94 1.28
C ALA A 116 14.35 -5.81 0.50
N VAL A 117 14.22 -5.86 -0.82
CA VAL A 117 14.59 -4.76 -1.72
C VAL A 117 13.33 -4.32 -2.45
N SER A 118 12.92 -3.08 -2.23
CA SER A 118 11.71 -2.51 -2.79
C SER A 118 12.03 -1.64 -4.00
N TYR A 119 11.17 -1.70 -5.02
CA TYR A 119 11.23 -0.83 -6.19
C TYR A 119 9.82 -0.43 -6.62
N ALA A 120 9.65 0.87 -6.90
CA ALA A 120 8.44 1.44 -7.44
C ALA A 120 8.77 2.42 -8.58
N PRO A 121 8.13 2.31 -9.76
CA PRO A 121 8.35 3.22 -10.90
C PRO A 121 7.63 4.56 -10.68
N LEU A 122 7.94 5.23 -9.58
CA LEU A 122 7.33 6.48 -9.13
C LEU A 122 8.34 7.63 -9.21
N GLY A 123 7.82 8.85 -9.37
CA GLY A 123 8.64 10.04 -9.21
C GLY A 123 9.12 10.22 -7.76
N GLU A 124 10.08 11.12 -7.57
CA GLU A 124 10.76 11.33 -6.29
C GLU A 124 9.79 11.65 -5.15
N LYS A 125 8.82 12.54 -5.40
CA LYS A 125 7.86 12.96 -4.37
C LYS A 125 6.87 11.85 -4.04
N ALA A 126 6.34 11.17 -5.05
CA ALA A 126 5.44 10.05 -4.85
C ALA A 126 6.13 8.91 -4.10
N ARG A 127 7.40 8.65 -4.39
CA ARG A 127 8.19 7.67 -3.65
C ARG A 127 8.36 8.07 -2.18
N GLU A 128 8.76 9.31 -1.90
CA GLU A 128 8.98 9.81 -0.53
C GLU A 128 7.69 9.87 0.31
N PHE A 129 6.60 10.39 -0.27
CA PHE A 129 5.39 10.71 0.49
C PHE A 129 4.29 9.65 0.44
N ALA A 130 4.31 8.76 -0.56
CA ALA A 130 3.32 7.69 -0.69
C ALA A 130 3.91 6.29 -0.51
N TRP A 131 5.01 5.97 -1.20
CA TRP A 131 5.56 4.60 -1.20
C TRP A 131 6.40 4.27 0.04
N GLN A 132 7.43 5.07 0.32
CA GLN A 132 8.36 4.86 1.43
C GLN A 132 7.70 4.75 2.80
N PRO A 133 6.62 5.50 3.13
CA PRO A 133 5.90 5.31 4.39
C PRO A 133 5.26 3.91 4.51
N GLU A 134 4.83 3.32 3.40
CA GLU A 134 4.32 1.94 3.39
C GLU A 134 5.44 0.92 3.56
N VAL A 135 6.57 1.14 2.86
CA VAL A 135 7.77 0.33 3.00
C VAL A 135 8.27 0.32 4.44
N ALA A 136 8.37 1.50 5.04
CA ALA A 136 8.70 1.70 6.44
C ALA A 136 7.73 0.96 7.39
N GLY A 137 6.44 0.96 7.06
CA GLY A 137 5.41 0.28 7.85
C GLY A 137 5.54 -1.24 7.79
N ALA A 138 5.80 -1.78 6.60
CA ALA A 138 6.04 -3.21 6.41
C ALA A 138 7.35 -3.65 7.08
N ALA A 139 8.42 -2.86 6.99
CA ALA A 139 9.70 -3.10 7.65
C ALA A 139 9.50 -3.28 9.16
N GLU A 140 8.85 -2.30 9.81
CA GLU A 140 8.60 -2.32 11.25
C GLU A 140 7.70 -3.50 11.69
N LEU A 141 6.64 -3.79 10.93
CA LEU A 141 5.73 -4.91 11.25
C LEU A 141 6.39 -6.28 11.07
N ALA A 142 7.18 -6.46 10.01
CA ALA A 142 7.86 -7.71 9.70
C ALA A 142 9.12 -7.93 10.54
N GLY A 143 9.71 -6.85 11.06
CA GLY A 143 11.07 -6.87 11.58
C GLY A 143 12.12 -7.13 10.48
N ALA A 144 11.80 -6.78 9.23
CA ALA A 144 12.70 -6.92 8.08
C ALA A 144 13.43 -5.61 7.80
N LEU A 145 14.69 -5.70 7.39
CA LEU A 145 15.43 -4.57 6.81
C LEU A 145 14.97 -4.38 5.37
N ILE A 146 14.56 -3.18 4.97
CA ILE A 146 14.11 -2.95 3.59
C ILE A 146 14.90 -1.82 2.95
N VAL A 147 15.53 -2.08 1.81
CA VAL A 147 16.17 -1.05 0.96
C VAL A 147 15.21 -0.68 -0.16
N ASP A 148 14.74 0.56 -0.20
CA ASP A 148 13.96 1.12 -1.31
C ASP A 148 14.91 1.74 -2.35
N VAL A 149 14.92 1.17 -3.55
CA VAL A 149 15.78 1.61 -4.67
C VAL A 149 15.00 2.49 -5.64
N ASP A 150 15.68 3.49 -6.22
CA ASP A 150 15.06 4.47 -7.10
C ASP A 150 14.89 3.98 -8.55
N LYS A 151 15.61 2.91 -8.92
CA LYS A 151 15.72 2.40 -10.28
C LYS A 151 15.78 0.87 -10.31
N PRO A 152 15.25 0.23 -11.36
CA PRO A 152 15.25 -1.24 -11.45
C PRO A 152 16.66 -1.82 -11.56
N GLU A 153 17.63 -1.09 -12.13
CA GLU A 153 19.01 -1.57 -12.26
C GLU A 153 19.75 -1.68 -10.92
N ALA A 154 19.25 -1.01 -9.87
CA ALA A 154 19.81 -1.10 -8.52
C ALA A 154 19.28 -2.29 -7.71
N LEU A 155 18.25 -3.00 -8.21
CA LEU A 155 17.61 -4.12 -7.52
C LEU A 155 18.59 -5.25 -7.22
N GLU A 156 19.28 -5.78 -8.25
CA GLU A 156 20.24 -6.89 -8.07
C GLU A 156 21.48 -6.51 -7.24
N PRO A 157 22.12 -5.34 -7.45
CA PRO A 157 23.16 -4.87 -6.56
C PRO A 157 22.72 -4.75 -5.09
N ALA A 158 21.51 -4.24 -4.82
CA ALA A 158 20.98 -4.13 -3.47
C ALA A 158 20.67 -5.50 -2.84
N ILE A 159 20.22 -6.48 -3.63
CA ILE A 159 20.05 -7.87 -3.16
C ILE A 159 21.40 -8.49 -2.79
N ALA A 160 22.42 -8.29 -3.62
CA ALA A 160 23.78 -8.74 -3.33
C ALA A 160 24.34 -8.07 -2.07
N TYR A 161 24.08 -6.78 -1.90
CA TYR A 161 24.42 -6.03 -0.69
C TYR A 161 23.74 -6.63 0.56
N ALA A 162 22.43 -6.87 0.53
CA ALA A 162 21.70 -7.49 1.63
C ALA A 162 22.30 -8.85 2.03
N ARG A 163 22.61 -9.71 1.04
CA ARG A 163 23.29 -11.00 1.28
C ARG A 163 24.68 -10.82 1.88
N ALA A 164 25.45 -9.83 1.43
CA ALA A 164 26.76 -9.52 2.00
C ALA A 164 26.69 -9.00 3.45
N GLN A 165 25.58 -8.36 3.84
CA GLN A 165 25.27 -7.97 5.23
C GLN A 165 24.79 -9.16 6.10
N GLY A 166 24.69 -10.36 5.54
CA GLY A 166 24.30 -11.56 6.27
C GLY A 166 22.79 -11.79 6.32
N ALA A 167 22.02 -11.24 5.37
CA ALA A 167 20.60 -11.57 5.22
C ALA A 167 20.43 -13.09 5.16
N SER A 168 19.55 -13.64 6.02
CA SER A 168 19.18 -15.05 5.97
C SER A 168 18.31 -15.36 4.75
N GLU A 169 17.63 -14.34 4.24
CA GLU A 169 16.72 -14.38 3.11
C GLU A 169 16.52 -12.96 2.56
N VAL A 170 16.32 -12.84 1.25
CA VAL A 170 16.02 -11.57 0.58
C VAL A 170 14.77 -11.70 -0.28
N ALA A 171 13.78 -10.83 -0.05
CA ALA A 171 12.61 -10.69 -0.91
C ALA A 171 12.73 -9.47 -1.84
N ALA A 172 12.20 -9.54 -3.06
CA ALA A 172 11.96 -8.37 -3.90
C ALA A 172 10.53 -7.88 -3.70
N TRP A 173 10.30 -6.57 -3.59
CA TRP A 173 8.96 -5.98 -3.49
C TRP A 173 8.76 -4.92 -4.56
N LEU A 174 7.97 -5.26 -5.57
CA LEU A 174 7.86 -4.52 -6.82
C LEU A 174 6.45 -3.97 -7.01
N LEU A 175 6.34 -2.67 -7.27
CA LEU A 175 5.08 -1.99 -7.61
C LEU A 175 4.94 -1.89 -9.14
N TYR A 176 3.80 -2.31 -9.68
CA TYR A 176 3.42 -2.32 -11.11
C TYR A 176 4.30 -3.18 -12.05
N GLU A 177 5.63 -3.10 -11.93
CA GLU A 177 6.59 -3.76 -12.81
C GLU A 177 7.11 -5.08 -12.23
N ASN A 178 6.88 -6.19 -12.93
CA ASN A 178 7.49 -7.49 -12.60
C ASN A 178 8.92 -7.57 -13.14
N VAL A 179 9.87 -6.98 -12.41
CA VAL A 179 11.30 -6.98 -12.74
C VAL A 179 11.94 -8.33 -12.38
N PRO A 180 12.62 -9.03 -13.32
CA PRO A 180 13.32 -10.27 -13.02
C PRO A 180 14.39 -10.10 -11.94
N THR A 181 14.46 -11.05 -11.02
CA THR A 181 15.34 -10.94 -9.85
C THR A 181 15.88 -12.27 -9.34
N THR A 182 17.01 -12.23 -8.63
CA THR A 182 17.61 -13.37 -7.90
C THR A 182 17.17 -13.47 -6.43
N ALA A 183 16.22 -12.64 -6.00
CA ALA A 183 15.60 -12.73 -4.67
C ALA A 183 14.98 -14.11 -4.43
N ASP A 184 14.93 -14.52 -3.16
CA ASP A 184 14.43 -15.84 -2.75
C ASP A 184 12.89 -15.89 -2.82
N ARG A 185 12.24 -14.73 -2.67
CA ARG A 185 10.79 -14.52 -2.76
C ARG A 185 10.47 -13.19 -3.43
N THR A 186 9.24 -13.05 -3.92
CA THR A 186 8.79 -11.81 -4.56
C THR A 186 7.44 -11.36 -4.01
N ILE A 187 7.24 -10.06 -3.89
CA ILE A 187 5.97 -9.41 -3.64
C ILE A 187 5.69 -8.53 -4.85
N LEU A 188 4.59 -8.80 -5.55
CA LEU A 188 4.13 -8.02 -6.69
C LEU A 188 2.89 -7.23 -6.27
N THR A 189 3.03 -5.91 -6.16
CA THR A 189 1.93 -5.00 -5.86
C THR A 189 1.36 -4.44 -7.16
N PHE A 190 0.11 -4.81 -7.44
CA PHE A 190 -0.66 -4.38 -8.60
C PHE A 190 0.07 -4.54 -9.94
N PRO A 191 0.66 -5.72 -10.23
CA PRO A 191 1.50 -5.84 -11.41
C PRO A 191 0.70 -5.75 -12.71
N ASP A 192 1.31 -5.15 -13.74
CA ASP A 192 0.72 -5.04 -15.08
C ASP A 192 0.56 -6.41 -15.77
N ASN A 193 1.37 -7.39 -15.35
CA ASN A 193 1.26 -8.79 -15.76
C ASN A 193 1.58 -9.72 -14.57
N THR A 194 0.95 -10.87 -14.58
CA THR A 194 1.23 -11.97 -13.63
C THR A 194 1.79 -13.18 -14.37
N ASP A 195 2.46 -12.96 -15.50
CA ASP A 195 3.09 -14.05 -16.24
C ASP A 195 4.44 -14.39 -15.58
N ASP A 196 4.84 -15.66 -15.64
CA ASP A 196 6.11 -16.17 -15.09
C ASP A 196 6.36 -15.87 -13.59
N VAL A 197 5.31 -15.90 -12.78
CA VAL A 197 5.45 -15.69 -11.33
C VAL A 197 6.08 -16.91 -10.65
N SER A 198 7.17 -16.69 -9.92
CA SER A 198 7.83 -17.69 -9.07
C SER A 198 6.85 -18.32 -8.07
N PRO A 199 6.99 -19.60 -7.70
CA PRO A 199 6.12 -20.25 -6.71
C PRO A 199 6.12 -19.56 -5.33
N ASN A 200 7.15 -18.78 -5.00
CA ASN A 200 7.24 -18.06 -3.73
C ASN A 200 6.90 -16.57 -3.90
N VAL A 201 5.66 -16.30 -4.30
CA VAL A 201 5.18 -14.95 -4.59
C VAL A 201 3.94 -14.57 -3.79
N LEU A 202 3.90 -13.33 -3.31
CA LEU A 202 2.67 -12.65 -2.92
C LEU A 202 2.25 -11.73 -4.07
N VAL A 203 1.07 -11.96 -4.66
CA VAL A 203 0.51 -11.06 -5.68
C VAL A 203 -0.65 -10.29 -5.06
N GLN A 204 -0.56 -8.97 -5.05
CA GLN A 204 -1.62 -8.08 -4.57
C GLN A 204 -2.32 -7.49 -5.79
N THR A 205 -3.59 -7.82 -6.00
CA THR A 205 -4.34 -7.37 -7.19
C THR A 205 -5.31 -6.22 -6.86
N PRO A 206 -5.58 -5.29 -7.80
CA PRO A 206 -6.52 -4.21 -7.53
C PRO A 206 -7.92 -4.71 -7.13
N ALA A 207 -8.36 -5.83 -7.72
CA ALA A 207 -9.65 -6.45 -7.42
C ALA A 207 -9.74 -6.97 -5.97
N GLU A 208 -8.69 -7.62 -5.46
CA GLU A 208 -8.67 -8.17 -4.09
C GLU A 208 -8.63 -7.08 -3.00
N TYR A 209 -7.98 -5.96 -3.31
CA TYR A 209 -7.75 -4.86 -2.38
C TYR A 209 -8.67 -3.66 -2.62
N HIS A 210 -9.78 -3.87 -3.35
CA HIS A 210 -10.74 -2.82 -3.73
C HIS A 210 -10.03 -1.51 -4.10
N SER A 211 -9.27 -1.56 -5.19
CA SER A 211 -8.38 -0.48 -5.59
C SER A 211 -8.39 -0.26 -7.10
N THR A 212 -8.04 0.96 -7.53
CA THR A 212 -7.67 1.25 -8.92
C THR A 212 -6.18 1.06 -9.20
N GLY A 213 -5.41 0.60 -8.22
CA GLY A 213 -3.94 0.61 -8.23
C GLY A 213 -3.33 1.86 -7.60
N GLU A 214 -4.07 2.98 -7.59
CA GLU A 214 -3.67 4.25 -6.93
C GLU A 214 -4.64 4.64 -5.81
N ILE A 215 -5.95 4.51 -6.08
CA ILE A 215 -7.03 4.87 -5.15
C ILE A 215 -7.44 3.60 -4.40
N SER A 216 -7.52 3.70 -3.07
CA SER A 216 -8.08 2.68 -2.18
C SER A 216 -8.50 3.33 -0.88
N THR A 217 -9.26 2.62 -0.04
CA THR A 217 -9.54 3.11 1.31
C THR A 217 -8.27 3.04 2.18
N PRO A 218 -8.14 3.87 3.23
CA PRO A 218 -7.06 3.71 4.20
C PRO A 218 -7.00 2.31 4.81
N ALA A 219 -8.14 1.64 4.97
CA ALA A 219 -8.22 0.29 5.52
C ALA A 219 -7.57 -0.75 4.59
N GLU A 220 -7.86 -0.68 3.29
CA GLU A 220 -7.27 -1.58 2.27
C GLU A 220 -5.78 -1.32 2.07
N ALA A 221 -5.33 -0.05 2.06
CA ALA A 221 -3.91 0.26 2.05
C ALA A 221 -3.20 -0.29 3.30
N ARG A 222 -3.81 -0.18 4.49
CA ARG A 222 -3.28 -0.82 5.71
C ARG A 222 -3.29 -2.34 5.63
N ARG A 223 -4.29 -2.96 4.98
CA ARG A 223 -4.34 -4.41 4.75
C ARG A 223 -3.17 -4.86 3.87
N ARG A 224 -2.93 -4.17 2.75
CA ARG A 224 -1.77 -4.41 1.87
C ARG A 224 -0.46 -4.45 2.64
N ILE A 225 -0.21 -3.44 3.48
CA ILE A 225 1.02 -3.36 4.29
C ILE A 225 1.14 -4.54 5.27
N ARG A 226 0.03 -4.93 5.92
CA ARG A 226 0.03 -6.09 6.83
C ARG A 226 0.29 -7.40 6.09
N ASP A 227 -0.29 -7.59 4.91
CA ASP A 227 -0.14 -8.81 4.13
C ASP A 227 1.30 -8.93 3.60
N THR A 228 1.89 -7.82 3.14
CA THR A 228 3.34 -7.73 2.85
C THR A 228 4.17 -8.12 4.07
N ALA A 229 3.90 -7.52 5.23
CA ALA A 229 4.67 -7.80 6.45
C ALA A 229 4.53 -9.26 6.90
N GLN A 230 3.33 -9.82 6.82
CA GLN A 230 3.06 -11.22 7.12
C GLN A 230 3.86 -12.13 6.20
N PHE A 231 3.83 -11.87 4.89
CA PHE A 231 4.61 -12.62 3.92
C PHE A 231 6.10 -12.59 4.25
N LEU A 232 6.67 -11.40 4.49
CA LEU A 232 8.08 -11.26 4.88
C LEU A 232 8.41 -12.08 6.15
N SER A 233 7.52 -12.07 7.15
CA SER A 233 7.71 -12.78 8.43
C SER A 233 7.49 -14.30 8.38
N ALA A 234 6.79 -14.83 7.38
CA ALA A 234 6.40 -16.25 7.35
C ALA A 234 7.57 -17.22 7.09
N GLY A 235 8.65 -16.74 6.45
CA GLY A 235 9.75 -17.57 5.96
C GLY A 235 9.31 -18.54 4.85
N PRO A 236 10.24 -19.33 4.27
CA PRO A 236 9.97 -20.22 3.13
C PRO A 236 9.25 -21.54 3.49
N ASP A 237 9.12 -21.89 4.78
CA ASP A 237 8.63 -23.20 5.25
C ASP A 237 7.30 -23.15 6.05
N ARG A 238 6.40 -22.21 5.75
CA ARG A 238 5.04 -22.19 6.33
C ARG A 238 3.94 -22.11 5.29
#